data_AF-A0A1F2PM11-F1
#
_entry.id   AF-A0A1F2PM11-F1
#
_cell.length_a   1.000
_cell.length_b   1.000
_cell.length_c   1.000
_cell.angle_alpha   90.00
_cell.angle_beta   90.00
_cell.angle_gamma   90.00
#
_symmetry.space_group_name_H-M   'P 1'
#
loop_
_entity.id
_entity.type
_entity.pdbx_description
1 polymer ?
#
loop_
_entity_poly.entity_id
_entity_poly.type
_entity_poly.pdbx_seq_one_letter_code
_entity_poly.pdbx_strand_id
1 'polypeptide(L)'
;MEVTKLVCIGCPNGCGLTVEHSGKTIEKISDYGCKIGLEYAKNEFTEPKRIITTTVRVKAGDLPFVPVKTKDPVNKEKIFVVMKEISELEIESPVHVGDVIRSNIAGTGVDLVCTRNIKKVS
;
A
#
# COMPACT_ATOMS: atom_id res chain seq x y z
N MET A 1 -21.12 -20.88 10.07
CA MET A 1 -20.81 -20.42 8.71
C MET A 1 -21.07 -18.94 8.67
N GLU A 2 -20.03 -18.17 8.42
CA GLU A 2 -20.11 -16.71 8.32
C GLU A 2 -20.06 -16.30 6.86
N VAL A 3 -20.78 -15.24 6.53
CA VAL A 3 -20.82 -14.71 5.16
C VAL A 3 -20.34 -13.28 5.19
N THR A 4 -19.29 -12.99 4.42
CA THR A 4 -18.75 -11.64 4.28
C THR A 4 -18.96 -11.16 2.85
N LYS A 5 -19.55 -9.98 2.71
CA LYS A 5 -19.73 -9.31 1.41
C LYS A 5 -18.61 -8.30 1.19
N LEU A 6 -18.04 -8.34 -0.01
CA LEU A 6 -16.95 -7.48 -0.44
C LEU A 6 -17.32 -6.83 -1.79
N VAL A 7 -16.66 -5.72 -2.11
CA VAL A 7 -16.72 -5.12 -3.46
C VAL A 7 -15.32 -5.23 -4.06
N CYS A 8 -15.24 -5.79 -5.26
CA CYS A 8 -13.97 -5.85 -5.99
C CYS A 8 -13.54 -4.46 -6.41
N ILE A 9 -12.38 -4.00 -5.93
CA ILE A 9 -11.79 -2.70 -6.35
C ILE A 9 -10.74 -2.86 -7.45
N GLY A 10 -10.57 -4.07 -8.01
CA GLY A 10 -9.56 -4.35 -9.02
C GLY A 10 -9.85 -3.76 -10.40
N CYS A 11 -11.09 -3.34 -10.67
CA CYS A 11 -11.49 -2.72 -11.94
C CYS A 11 -12.71 -1.79 -11.73
N PRO A 12 -13.01 -0.88 -12.69
CA PRO A 12 -14.10 0.09 -12.54
C PRO A 12 -15.51 -0.53 -12.48
N ASN A 13 -15.67 -1.81 -12.82
CA ASN A 13 -16.97 -2.49 -12.78
C ASN A 13 -17.46 -2.77 -11.35
N GLY A 14 -16.57 -2.86 -10.36
CA GLY A 14 -16.98 -2.95 -8.96
C GLY A 14 -17.86 -4.16 -8.60
N CYS A 15 -17.61 -5.36 -9.14
CA CYS A 15 -18.48 -6.51 -8.88
C CYS A 15 -18.59 -6.84 -7.39
N GLY A 16 -19.81 -7.17 -6.95
CA GLY A 16 -20.07 -7.66 -5.59
C GLY A 16 -19.53 -9.07 -5.44
N LEU A 17 -18.92 -9.36 -4.29
CA LEU A 17 -18.28 -10.63 -3.99
C LEU A 17 -18.86 -11.15 -2.67
N THR A 18 -19.15 -12.45 -2.62
CA THR A 18 -19.61 -13.11 -1.41
C THR A 18 -18.61 -14.19 -1.01
N VAL A 19 -18.10 -14.10 0.22
CA VAL A 19 -17.15 -15.06 0.79
C VAL A 19 -17.83 -15.79 1.95
N GLU A 20 -18.00 -17.09 1.79
CA GLU A 20 -18.45 -18.01 2.84
C GLU A 20 -17.21 -18.59 3.53
N HIS A 21 -17.14 -18.45 4.85
CA HIS A 21 -15.96 -18.84 5.62
C HIS A 21 -16.31 -19.34 7.03
N SER A 22 -15.33 -20.01 7.63
CA SER A 22 -15.30 -20.36 9.06
C SER A 22 -14.02 -19.78 9.67
N GLY A 23 -14.13 -18.61 10.28
CA GLY A 23 -12.97 -17.89 10.83
C GLY A 23 -12.05 -17.34 9.75
N LYS A 24 -10.84 -17.91 9.59
CA LYS A 24 -9.89 -17.50 8.53
C LYS A 24 -9.87 -18.45 7.33
N THR A 25 -10.62 -19.54 7.39
CA THR A 25 -10.67 -20.54 6.30
C THR A 25 -11.82 -20.23 5.36
N ILE A 26 -11.50 -19.97 4.09
CA ILE A 26 -12.48 -19.74 3.03
C ILE A 26 -13.02 -21.09 2.56
N GLU A 27 -14.34 -21.26 2.62
CA GLU A 27 -15.04 -22.44 2.10
C GLU A 27 -15.45 -22.22 0.64
N LYS A 28 -15.99 -21.04 0.35
CA LYS A 28 -16.52 -20.72 -0.98
C LYS A 28 -16.49 -19.22 -1.26
N ILE A 29 -16.25 -18.87 -2.52
CA ILE A 29 -16.36 -17.51 -3.04
C ILE A 29 -17.34 -17.53 -4.21
N SER A 30 -18.35 -16.66 -4.21
CA SER A 30 -19.33 -16.50 -5.28
C SER A 30 -19.45 -15.06 -5.76
N ASP A 31 -20.22 -14.86 -6.83
CA ASP A 31 -20.58 -13.56 -7.42
C ASP A 31 -19.43 -12.79 -8.10
N TYR A 32 -18.25 -13.40 -8.23
CA TYR A 32 -17.15 -12.81 -8.98
C TYR A 32 -17.43 -12.81 -10.50
N GLY A 33 -17.21 -11.66 -11.15
CA GLY A 33 -17.39 -11.50 -12.59
C GLY A 33 -16.17 -11.93 -13.44
N CYS A 34 -15.02 -12.19 -12.81
CA CYS A 34 -13.78 -12.55 -13.50
C CYS A 34 -12.75 -13.18 -12.54
N LYS A 35 -11.63 -13.68 -13.09
CA LYS A 35 -10.51 -14.25 -12.32
C LYS A 35 -9.89 -13.24 -11.35
N ILE A 36 -9.81 -11.97 -11.76
CA ILE A 36 -9.29 -10.88 -10.91
C ILE A 36 -10.14 -10.71 -9.65
N GLY A 37 -11.47 -10.80 -9.78
CA GLY A 37 -12.39 -10.70 -8.65
C GLY A 37 -12.22 -11.85 -7.65
N LEU A 38 -12.00 -13.06 -8.14
CA LEU A 38 -11.74 -14.23 -7.29
C LEU A 38 -10.43 -14.08 -6.50
N GLU A 39 -9.34 -13.70 -7.16
CA GLU A 39 -8.04 -13.48 -6.52
C GLU A 39 -8.11 -12.31 -5.53
N TYR A 40 -8.78 -11.22 -5.90
CA TYR A 40 -8.99 -10.10 -5.01
C TYR A 40 -9.77 -10.50 -3.76
N ALA A 41 -10.88 -11.22 -3.89
CA ALA A 41 -11.67 -11.69 -2.75
C ALA A 41 -10.83 -12.52 -1.78
N LYS A 42 -10.04 -13.46 -2.31
CA LYS A 42 -9.16 -14.33 -1.51
C LYS A 42 -8.10 -13.52 -0.78
N ASN A 43 -7.40 -12.62 -1.48
CA ASN A 43 -6.34 -11.80 -0.89
C ASN A 43 -6.88 -10.78 0.11
N GLU A 44 -7.98 -10.10 -0.20
CA GLU A 44 -8.59 -9.10 0.67
C GLU A 44 -9.12 -9.73 1.96
N PHE A 45 -9.63 -10.97 1.90
CA PHE A 45 -10.11 -11.69 3.07
C PHE A 45 -8.97 -12.24 3.96
N THR A 46 -7.90 -12.75 3.34
CA THR A 46 -6.82 -13.44 4.07
C THR A 46 -5.70 -12.51 4.51
N GLU A 47 -5.22 -11.65 3.62
CA GLU A 47 -4.08 -10.77 3.85
C GLU A 47 -4.23 -9.49 2.99
N PRO A 48 -5.10 -8.53 3.38
CA PRO A 48 -5.31 -7.33 2.60
C PRO A 48 -4.03 -6.50 2.54
N LYS A 49 -3.57 -6.15 1.34
CA LYS A 49 -2.35 -5.35 1.13
C LYS A 49 -2.65 -4.05 0.39
N ARG A 50 -1.88 -3.00 0.68
CA ARG A 50 -2.01 -1.69 0.03
C ARG A 50 -0.63 -1.07 -0.22
N ILE A 51 -0.51 -0.33 -1.31
CA ILE A 51 0.60 0.60 -1.51
C ILE A 51 0.36 1.80 -0.58
N ILE A 52 1.33 2.11 0.27
CA ILE A 52 1.24 3.28 1.14
C ILE A 52 1.84 4.45 0.40
N THR A 53 1.05 5.48 0.15
CA THR A 53 1.49 6.74 -0.49
C THR A 53 1.36 7.89 0.49
N THR A 54 2.42 8.66 0.68
CA THR A 54 2.46 9.81 1.61
C THR A 54 3.60 10.75 1.20
N THR A 55 4.05 11.62 2.11
CA THR A 55 5.19 12.52 1.91
C THR A 55 6.24 12.36 3.01
N VAL A 56 7.48 12.76 2.70
CA VAL A 56 8.61 12.87 3.64
C VAL A 56 9.16 14.30 3.58
N ARG A 57 9.64 14.83 4.71
CA ARG A 57 10.26 16.17 4.79
C ARG A 57 11.59 16.18 4.03
N VAL A 58 11.85 17.27 3.30
CA VAL A 58 13.11 17.46 2.57
C VAL A 58 13.81 18.74 3.01
N LYS A 59 15.07 18.63 3.40
CA LYS A 59 15.96 19.77 3.68
C LYS A 59 16.56 20.36 2.41
N ALA A 60 16.68 21.68 2.42
CA ALA A 60 17.26 22.48 1.34
C ALA A 60 16.63 22.21 -0.04
N GLY A 61 15.41 21.66 -0.08
CA GLY A 61 14.71 21.32 -1.32
C GLY A 61 13.96 22.52 -1.88
N ASP A 62 13.71 22.51 -3.19
CA ASP A 62 12.81 23.45 -3.86
C ASP A 62 11.34 23.28 -3.41
N LEU A 63 11.04 22.15 -2.77
CA LEU A 63 9.85 21.93 -1.97
C LEU A 63 10.21 21.36 -0.59
N PRO A 64 9.43 21.69 0.46
CA PRO A 64 9.68 21.20 1.82
C PRO A 64 9.32 19.73 2.03
N PHE A 65 8.62 19.10 1.07
CA PHE A 65 8.20 17.70 1.12
C PHE A 65 8.33 17.03 -0.25
N VAL A 66 8.65 15.75 -0.25
CA VAL A 66 8.62 14.88 -1.45
C VAL A 66 7.56 13.80 -1.29
N PRO A 67 6.73 13.53 -2.32
CA PRO A 67 5.86 12.37 -2.31
C PRO A 67 6.67 11.07 -2.41
N VAL A 68 6.29 10.11 -1.57
CA VAL A 68 6.88 8.78 -1.50
C VAL A 68 5.79 7.71 -1.57
N LYS A 69 6.18 6.50 -1.96
CA LYS A 69 5.33 5.33 -1.85
C LYS A 69 6.12 4.10 -1.40
N THR A 70 5.45 3.11 -0.81
CA THR A 70 6.06 1.78 -0.74
C THR A 70 6.22 1.22 -2.15
N LYS A 71 7.35 0.56 -2.40
CA LYS A 71 7.65 -0.04 -3.71
C LYS A 71 6.64 -1.12 -4.08
N ASP A 72 6.25 -1.91 -3.09
CA ASP A 72 5.31 -3.02 -3.20
C ASP A 72 4.18 -2.91 -2.15
N PRO A 73 3.07 -3.66 -2.31
CA PRO A 73 1.97 -3.64 -1.36
C PRO A 73 2.37 -4.19 0.02
N VAL A 74 2.02 -3.45 1.07
CA VAL A 74 2.24 -3.84 2.47
C VAL A 74 0.93 -4.28 3.10
N ASN A 75 0.98 -5.26 4.01
CA ASN A 75 -0.19 -5.71 4.77
C ASN A 75 -0.87 -4.53 5.49
N LYS A 76 -2.21 -4.44 5.38
CA LYS A 76 -3.04 -3.38 5.93
C LYS A 76 -2.82 -3.16 7.43
N GLU A 77 -2.58 -4.23 8.18
CA GLU A 77 -2.34 -4.15 9.62
C GLU A 77 -1.06 -3.39 9.95
N LYS A 78 -0.08 -3.36 9.05
CA LYS A 78 1.20 -2.65 9.23
C LYS A 78 1.15 -1.17 8.81
N ILE A 79 0.04 -0.69 8.23
CA ILE A 79 -0.04 0.69 7.69
C ILE A 79 0.32 1.73 8.74
N PHE A 80 -0.23 1.62 9.95
CA PHE A 80 0.01 2.62 11.00
C PHE A 80 1.47 2.63 11.48
N VAL A 81 2.12 1.46 11.55
CA VAL A 81 3.53 1.36 11.95
C VAL A 81 4.43 1.96 10.87
N VAL A 82 4.15 1.65 9.59
CA VAL A 82 4.86 2.26 8.46
C VAL A 82 4.68 3.77 8.46
N MET A 83 3.45 4.28 8.62
CA MET A 83 3.18 5.72 8.64
C MET A 83 3.90 6.43 9.78
N LYS A 84 4.00 5.79 10.96
CA LYS A 84 4.76 6.32 12.09
C LYS A 84 6.24 6.45 11.73
N GLU A 85 6.87 5.38 11.21
CA GLU A 85 8.29 5.45 10.83
C GLU A 85 8.53 6.50 9.75
N ILE A 86 7.65 6.61 8.74
CA ILE A 86 7.77 7.64 7.69
C ILE A 86 7.69 9.06 8.28
N SER A 87 6.81 9.29 9.26
CA SER A 87 6.62 10.62 9.86
C SER A 87 7.84 11.16 10.59
N GLU A 88 8.74 10.26 11.00
CA GLU A 88 10.00 10.56 11.68
C GLU A 88 11.16 10.76 10.68
N LEU A 89 10.94 10.48 9.39
CA LEU A 89 11.97 10.66 8.36
C LEU A 89 12.11 12.11 7.92
N GLU A 90 13.36 12.48 7.68
CA GLU A 90 13.75 13.73 7.06
C GLU A 90 14.97 13.45 6.18
N ILE A 91 14.91 13.89 4.92
CA ILE A 91 15.95 13.63 3.92
C ILE A 91 16.53 14.93 3.38
N GLU A 92 17.71 14.86 2.77
CA GLU A 92 18.33 16.01 2.13
C GLU A 92 18.11 15.97 0.61
N SER A 93 17.88 17.15 0.03
CA SER A 93 17.89 17.32 -1.43
C SER A 93 19.33 17.28 -1.99
N PRO A 94 19.53 16.93 -3.27
CA PRO A 94 18.50 16.53 -4.25
C PRO A 94 18.04 15.08 -4.10
N VAL A 95 16.80 14.81 -4.47
CA VAL A 95 16.25 13.44 -4.58
C VAL A 95 15.52 13.25 -5.90
N HIS A 96 15.55 12.04 -6.42
CA HIS A 96 14.99 11.67 -7.72
C HIS A 96 13.90 10.62 -7.62
N VAL A 97 13.06 10.54 -8.66
CA VAL A 97 12.08 9.46 -8.80
C VAL A 97 12.80 8.12 -8.79
N GLY A 98 12.33 7.21 -7.94
CA GLY A 98 12.89 5.87 -7.78
C GLY A 98 13.95 5.75 -6.69
N ASP A 99 14.44 6.86 -6.14
CA ASP A 99 15.39 6.82 -5.02
C ASP A 99 14.75 6.12 -3.82
N VAL A 100 15.50 5.21 -3.22
CA VAL A 100 15.10 4.51 -1.99
C VAL A 100 15.42 5.41 -0.80
N ILE A 101 14.38 5.89 -0.14
CA ILE A 101 14.45 6.74 1.06
C ILE A 101 14.71 5.89 2.30
N ARG A 102 14.11 4.71 2.36
CA ARG A 102 14.27 3.77 3.46
C ARG A 102 14.07 2.35 2.97
N SER A 103 15.05 1.48 3.16
CA SER A 103 14.92 0.06 2.88
C SER A 103 14.17 -0.66 3.99
N ASN A 104 13.38 -1.68 3.65
CA ASN A 104 12.65 -2.52 4.61
C ASN A 104 11.85 -1.70 5.66
N ILE A 105 11.01 -0.77 5.18
CA ILE A 105 10.24 0.14 6.04
C ILE A 105 9.39 -0.65 7.06
N ALA A 106 9.50 -0.33 8.34
CA ALA A 106 8.81 -1.00 9.44
C ALA A 106 8.92 -2.53 9.46
N GLY A 107 10.03 -3.10 8.98
CA GLY A 107 10.22 -4.56 8.95
C GLY A 107 9.21 -5.27 8.03
N THR A 108 8.77 -4.60 6.97
CA THR A 108 7.80 -5.15 6.01
C THR A 108 8.44 -5.98 4.89
N GLY A 109 9.75 -5.87 4.71
CA GLY A 109 10.49 -6.37 3.55
C GLY A 109 10.37 -5.48 2.32
N VAL A 110 9.73 -4.32 2.43
CA VAL A 110 9.42 -3.42 1.30
C VAL A 110 10.15 -2.09 1.46
N ASP A 111 10.66 -1.54 0.36
CA ASP A 111 11.32 -0.24 0.34
C ASP A 111 10.33 0.93 0.24
N LEU A 112 10.71 2.08 0.78
CA LEU A 112 10.05 3.37 0.57
C LEU A 112 10.80 4.14 -0.52
N VAL A 113 10.11 4.54 -1.58
CA VAL A 113 10.71 5.18 -2.76
C VAL A 113 10.10 6.55 -3.07
N CYS A 114 10.91 7.46 -3.58
CA CYS A 114 10.48 8.77 -4.07
C CYS A 114 9.71 8.66 -5.39
N THR A 115 8.69 9.50 -5.55
CA THR A 115 7.87 9.58 -6.78
C THR A 115 7.92 10.95 -7.46
N ARG A 116 8.78 11.86 -6.98
CA ARG A 116 9.04 13.16 -7.59
C ARG A 116 10.49 13.57 -7.40
N ASN A 117 11.02 14.31 -8.37
CA ASN A 117 12.33 14.96 -8.23
C ASN A 117 12.20 16.24 -7.39
N ILE A 118 13.06 16.39 -6.38
CA ILE A 118 13.25 17.64 -5.62
C ILE A 118 14.67 18.13 -5.87
N LYS A 119 14.79 19.38 -6.31
CA LYS A 119 16.09 20.02 -6.56
C LYS A 119 16.62 20.63 -5.27
N LYS A 120 17.93 20.68 -5.14
CA LYS A 120 18.57 21.44 -4.08
C LYS A 120 18.49 22.93 -4.38
N VAL A 121 18.12 23.71 -3.36
CA VAL A 121 18.17 25.18 -3.35
C VAL A 121 19.44 25.57 -2.63
N SER A 122 20.24 26.42 -3.29
CA SER A 122 21.48 26.98 -2.77
C SER A 122 21.23 28.04 -1.70
#